data_AF-A0A426WC34-F1
#
_entry.id   AF-A0A426WC34-F1
#
_cell.length_a   1.000
_cell.length_b   1.000
_cell.length_c   1.000
_cell.angle_alpha   90.00
_cell.angle_beta   90.00
_cell.angle_gamma   90.00
#
_symmetry.space_group_name_H-M   'P 1'
#
loop_
_entity.id
_entity.type
_entity.pdbx_description
1 polymer ?
#
loop_
_entity_poly.entity_id
_entity_poly.type
_entity_poly.pdbx_seq_one_letter_code
_entity_poly.pdbx_strand_id
1 'polypeptide(L)'
;MAKVVITLVLIAPLAFCMGMPFPLGLAHVAGYAPHLLPWAWGVNGCASLISAILATLLAIHLGFTWVILLAVLLYSLAAFLELRIVPWGQTIIRRKVN
;
A
#
# COMPACT_ATOMS: atom_id res chain seq x y z
N MET A 1 -17.01 -20.22 12.53
CA MET A 1 -15.75 -20.56 11.84
C MET A 1 -15.86 -20.46 10.32
N ALA A 2 -16.82 -21.12 9.65
CA ALA A 2 -16.97 -21.07 8.19
C ALA A 2 -17.04 -19.66 7.58
N LYS A 3 -17.77 -18.72 8.20
CA LYS A 3 -17.85 -17.30 7.76
C LYS A 3 -16.48 -16.61 7.71
N VAL A 4 -15.63 -16.82 8.71
CA VAL A 4 -14.30 -16.20 8.79
C VAL A 4 -13.41 -16.73 7.67
N VAL A 5 -13.45 -18.04 7.40
CA VAL A 5 -12.68 -18.65 6.31
C VAL A 5 -13.12 -18.12 4.95
N ILE A 6 -14.43 -18.01 4.72
CA ILE A 6 -14.98 -17.47 3.46
C ILE A 6 -14.56 -16.01 3.28
N THR A 7 -14.70 -15.18 4.32
CA THR A 7 -14.26 -13.78 4.30
C THR A 7 -12.76 -13.66 4.03
N LEU A 8 -11.93 -14.49 4.69
CA LEU A 8 -10.49 -14.51 4.45
C LEU A 8 -10.16 -14.90 3.01
N VAL A 9 -10.79 -15.93 2.44
CA VAL A 9 -10.53 -16.36 1.06
C VAL A 9 -10.94 -15.28 0.04
N LEU A 10 -12.02 -14.56 0.28
CA LEU A 10 -12.47 -13.46 -0.58
C LEU A 10 -11.56 -12.22 -0.49
N ILE A 11 -11.12 -11.86 0.72
CA ILE A 11 -10.31 -10.66 0.95
C ILE A 11 -8.83 -10.92 0.69
N ALA A 12 -8.33 -12.14 0.92
CA ALA A 12 -6.91 -12.50 0.77
C ALA A 12 -6.29 -12.10 -0.58
N PRO A 13 -6.87 -12.42 -1.75
CA PRO A 13 -6.27 -12.02 -3.03
C PRO A 13 -6.29 -10.49 -3.19
N LEU A 14 -7.34 -9.82 -2.73
CA LEU A 14 -7.44 -8.37 -2.78
C LEU A 14 -6.40 -7.70 -1.86
N ALA A 15 -6.28 -8.18 -0.63
CA ALA A 15 -5.33 -7.71 0.37
C ALA A 15 -3.89 -7.98 -0.04
N PHE A 16 -3.62 -9.10 -0.71
CA PHE A 16 -2.32 -9.40 -1.27
C PHE A 16 -1.94 -8.39 -2.37
N CYS A 17 -2.85 -8.15 -3.32
CA CYS A 17 -2.63 -7.14 -4.37
C CYS A 17 -2.47 -5.73 -3.81
N MET A 18 -3.27 -5.35 -2.80
CA MET A 18 -3.18 -4.04 -2.14
C MET A 18 -1.94 -3.90 -1.25
N GLY A 19 -1.41 -5.00 -0.71
CA GLY A 19 -0.25 -5.00 0.19
C GLY A 19 1.11 -5.03 -0.51
N MET A 20 1.18 -5.40 -1.78
CA MET A 20 2.42 -5.44 -2.58
C MET A 20 3.10 -4.09 -2.92
N PRO A 21 2.40 -2.97 -3.20
CA PRO A 21 3.04 -1.70 -3.58
C PRO A 21 4.10 -1.19 -2.60
N PHE A 22 3.81 -1.32 -1.30
CA PHE A 22 4.71 -0.84 -0.26
C PHE A 22 6.04 -1.63 -0.19
N PRO A 23 6.07 -2.97 -0.05
CA PRO A 23 7.31 -3.73 -0.04
C PRO A 23 8.07 -3.68 -1.37
N LEU A 24 7.38 -3.53 -2.50
CA LEU A 24 8.03 -3.36 -3.81
C LEU A 24 8.72 -2.00 -3.94
N GLY A 25 8.03 -0.92 -3.56
CA GLY A 25 8.63 0.42 -3.49
C GLY A 25 9.82 0.47 -2.52
N LEU A 26 9.69 -0.18 -1.36
CA LEU A 26 10.77 -0.25 -0.38
C LEU A 26 11.98 -1.05 -0.89
N ALA A 27 11.75 -2.16 -1.60
CA ALA A 27 12.82 -2.94 -2.23
C ALA A 27 13.53 -2.14 -3.34
N HIS A 28 12.80 -1.30 -4.07
CA HIS A 28 13.39 -0.38 -5.05
C HIS A 28 14.28 0.66 -4.35
N VAL A 29 13.79 1.32 -3.30
CA VAL A 29 14.58 2.27 -2.51
C VAL A 29 15.81 1.60 -1.89
N ALA A 30 15.70 0.35 -1.42
CA ALA A 30 16.83 -0.41 -0.89
C ALA A 30 17.94 -0.63 -1.92
N GLY A 31 17.60 -0.75 -3.21
CA GLY A 31 18.57 -0.93 -4.29
C GLY A 31 19.34 0.33 -4.70
N TYR A 32 18.75 1.52 -4.51
CA TYR A 32 19.34 2.80 -4.95
C TYR A 32 19.80 3.71 -3.80
N ALA A 33 19.08 3.70 -2.68
CA ALA A 33 19.27 4.62 -1.57
C ALA A 33 18.93 3.95 -0.23
N PRO A 34 19.75 2.99 0.25
CA PRO A 34 19.45 2.22 1.45
C PRO A 34 19.34 3.08 2.72
N HIS A 35 19.99 4.25 2.75
CA HIS A 35 19.90 5.21 3.86
C HIS A 35 18.50 5.81 4.03
N LEU A 36 17.62 5.74 3.02
CA LEU A 36 16.25 6.23 3.09
C LEU A 36 15.27 5.20 3.67
N LEU A 37 15.68 3.95 3.91
CA LEU A 37 14.80 2.91 4.47
C LEU A 37 14.19 3.29 5.82
N PRO A 38 14.97 3.78 6.81
CA PRO A 38 14.41 4.22 8.10
C PRO A 38 13.41 5.36 7.93
N TRP A 39 13.66 6.26 6.96
CA TRP A 39 12.77 7.37 6.65
C TRP A 39 11.44 6.89 6.04
N ALA A 40 11.49 5.94 5.10
CA ALA A 40 10.30 5.35 4.50
C ALA A 40 9.42 4.63 5.55
N TRP A 41 10.04 3.92 6.49
CA TRP A 41 9.33 3.33 7.64
C TRP A 41 8.75 4.39 8.58
N GLY A 42 9.51 5.46 8.88
CA GLY A 42 9.04 6.56 9.70
C GLY A 42 7.80 7.25 9.12
N VAL A 43 7.82 7.53 7.81
CA VAL A 43 6.67 8.11 7.10
C VAL A 43 5.47 7.17 7.10
N ASN A 44 5.67 5.87 6.89
CA ASN A 44 4.59 4.88 6.93
C ASN A 44 3.90 4.83 8.31
N GLY A 45 4.69 4.87 9.39
CA GLY A 45 4.17 4.93 10.76
C GLY A 45 3.37 6.21 11.02
N CYS A 46 3.92 7.37 10.69
CA CYS A 46 3.22 8.66 10.84
C CYS A 46 1.94 8.74 10.00
N ALA A 47 1.98 8.26 8.75
CA ALA A 47 0.84 8.25 7.85
C ALA A 47 -0.31 7.40 8.42
N SER A 48 0.00 6.28 9.08
CA SER A 48 -1.00 5.41 9.69
C SER A 48 -1.76 6.11 10.84
N LEU A 49 -1.03 6.88 11.66
CA LEU A 49 -1.63 7.67 12.74
C LEU A 49 -2.51 8.81 12.19
N ILE A 50 -1.97 9.57 11.23
CA ILE A 50 -2.68 10.68 10.60
C ILE A 50 -3.93 10.16 9.88
N SER A 51 -3.81 9.06 9.13
CA SER A 51 -4.92 8.45 8.40
C SER A 51 -6.05 7.99 9.31
N ALA A 52 -5.75 7.39 10.46
CA ALA A 52 -6.78 6.96 11.40
C ALA A 52 -7.61 8.13 11.93
N ILE A 53 -6.94 9.22 12.34
CA ILE A 53 -7.61 10.43 12.85
C ILE A 53 -8.38 11.12 11.73
N LEU A 54 -7.75 11.27 10.56
CA LEU A 54 -8.33 11.94 9.40
C LEU A 54 -9.55 11.19 8.86
N ALA A 55 -9.49 9.86 8.73
CA ALA A 55 -10.62 9.05 8.30
C ALA A 55 -11.80 9.17 9.27
N THR A 56 -11.53 9.21 10.58
CA THR A 56 -12.56 9.40 11.60
C THR A 56 -13.21 10.79 11.48
N LEU A 57 -12.40 11.84 11.33
CA LEU A 57 -12.90 13.21 11.13
C LEU A 57 -13.73 13.34 9.85
N LEU A 58 -13.26 12.81 8.72
CA LEU A 58 -14.02 12.81 7.48
C LEU A 58 -15.32 12.00 7.61
N ALA A 59 -15.29 10.86 8.28
CA ALA A 59 -16.49 10.05 8.50
C ALA A 59 -17.55 10.82 9.32
N ILE A 60 -17.13 11.58 10.33
CA ILE A 60 -18.03 12.37 11.18
C ILE A 60 -18.60 13.57 10.42
N HIS A 61 -17.77 14.31 9.67
CA HIS A 61 -18.19 15.56 9.02
C HIS A 61 -18.85 15.39 7.66
N LEU A 62 -18.37 14.44 6.86
CA LEU A 62 -18.78 14.26 5.46
C LEU A 62 -19.53 12.92 5.26
N GLY A 63 -19.43 12.00 6.21
CA GLY A 63 -19.96 10.65 6.10
C GLY A 63 -18.98 9.67 5.47
N PHE A 64 -19.28 8.37 5.63
CA PHE A 64 -18.39 7.28 5.24
C PHE A 64 -18.13 7.21 3.72
N THR A 65 -19.06 7.70 2.90
CA THR A 65 -18.95 7.70 1.43
C THR A 65 -17.68 8.43 0.96
N TRP A 66 -17.38 9.60 1.54
CA TRP A 66 -16.20 10.37 1.15
C TRP A 66 -14.89 9.72 1.60
N VAL A 67 -14.90 9.04 2.74
CA VAL A 67 -13.75 8.25 3.21
C VAL A 67 -13.43 7.13 2.23
N ILE A 68 -14.45 6.41 1.77
CA ILE A 68 -14.29 5.33 0.77
C ILE A 68 -13.80 5.88 -0.56
N LEU A 69 -14.38 6.98 -1.06
CA LEU A 69 -13.93 7.61 -2.31
C LEU A 69 -12.47 8.05 -2.23
N LEU A 70 -12.05 8.65 -1.12
CA LEU A 70 -10.66 9.04 -0.90
C LEU A 70 -9.73 7.83 -0.87
N ALA A 71 -10.13 6.75 -0.18
CA ALA A 71 -9.36 5.51 -0.12
C ALA A 71 -9.18 4.90 -1.53
N VAL A 72 -10.23 4.84 -2.34
CA VAL A 72 -10.18 4.35 -3.73
C VAL A 72 -9.24 5.22 -4.57
N LEU A 73 -9.34 6.55 -4.44
CA LEU A 73 -8.49 7.48 -5.19
C LEU A 73 -7.00 7.31 -4.85
N LEU A 74 -6.67 7.22 -3.56
CA LEU A 74 -5.29 7.01 -3.09
C LEU A 74 -4.72 5.67 -3.56
N TYR A 75 -5.49 4.58 -3.47
CA TYR A 75 -5.07 3.27 -3.97
C TYR A 75 -4.91 3.23 -5.49
N SER A 76 -5.79 3.92 -6.22
CA SER A 76 -5.69 4.03 -7.68
C SER A 76 -4.43 4.78 -8.10
N LEU A 77 -4.10 5.87 -7.38
CA LEU A 77 -2.88 6.63 -7.61
C LEU A 77 -1.63 5.79 -7.31
N ALA A 78 -1.63 5.03 -6.22
CA ALA A 78 -0.53 4.13 -5.87
C ALA A 78 -0.29 3.08 -6.96
N ALA A 79 -1.36 2.42 -7.43
CA ALA A 79 -1.28 1.45 -8.52
C ALA A 79 -0.74 2.08 -9.82
N PHE A 80 -1.23 3.28 -10.18
CA PHE A 80 -0.76 4.00 -11.36
C PHE A 80 0.72 4.38 -11.28
N LEU A 81 1.19 4.85 -10.12
CA LEU A 81 2.59 5.19 -9.88
C LEU A 81 3.47 3.95 -9.98
N GLU A 82 3.05 2.83 -9.40
CA GLU A 82 3.82 1.58 -9.47
C GLU A 82 3.93 1.04 -10.90
N LEU A 83 2.85 1.09 -11.68
CA LEU A 83 2.85 0.79 -13.13
C LEU A 83 3.82 1.68 -13.93
N ARG A 84 4.13 2.89 -13.43
CA ARG A 84 5.05 3.83 -14.09
C ARG A 84 6.51 3.70 -13.62
N ILE A 85 6.73 3.40 -12.35
CA ILE A 85 8.05 3.42 -11.72
C ILE A 85 8.70 2.03 -11.73
N VAL A 86 7.90 0.95 -11.63
CA VAL A 86 8.41 -0.42 -11.48
C VAL A 86 8.22 -1.20 -12.78
N PRO A 87 9.24 -1.30 -13.65
CA PRO A 87 9.23 -2.24 -14.75
C PRO A 87 9.41 -3.65 -14.19
N TRP A 88 8.30 -4.37 -13.98
CA TRP A 88 8.24 -5.73 -13.44
C TRP A 88 9.23 -6.72 -14.11
N GLY A 89 9.60 -6.47 -15.37
CA GLY A 89 10.59 -7.27 -16.10
C GLY A 89 12.03 -7.20 -15.56
N GLN A 90 12.42 -6.16 -14.82
CA GLN A 90 13.78 -5.97 -14.31
C GLN A 90 13.94 -6.45 -12.85
N THR A 91 12.89 -6.31 -12.03
CA THR A 91 12.93 -6.60 -10.59
C THR A 91 13.06 -8.09 -10.26
N ILE A 92 12.43 -8.96 -11.08
CA ILE A 92 12.46 -10.42 -10.89
C ILE A 92 13.80 -10.99 -11.37
N ILE A 93 14.37 -10.45 -12.46
CA ILE A 93 15.65 -10.92 -13.01
C ILE A 93 16.80 -10.57 -12.06
N ARG A 94 16.81 -9.36 -11.47
CA ARG A 94 17.86 -8.95 -10.51
C ARG A 94 17.89 -9.78 -9.21
N ARG A 95 16.75 -10.33 -8.77
CA ARG A 95 16.67 -11.20 -7.58
C ARG A 95 17.17 -12.63 -7.82
N LYS A 96 17.32 -13.06 -9.07
CA LYS A 96 17.83 -14.41 -9.40
C LYS A 96 19.35 -14.46 -9.60
N VAL A 97 19.99 -13.29 -9.70
CA VAL A 97 21.41 -13.14 -10.06
C VAL A 97 22.27 -12.70 -8.86
N ASN A 98 21.64 -12.24 -7.78
CA ASN A 98 22.25 -12.04 -6.46
C ASN A 98 21.74 -13.11 -5.49
#